data_AF-A0A7V8XYW8-F1
#
_entry.id   AF-A0A7V8XYW8-F1
#
_cell.length_a   1.000
_cell.length_b   1.000
_cell.length_c   1.000
_cell.angle_alpha   90.00
_cell.angle_beta   90.00
_cell.angle_gamma   90.00
#
_symmetry.space_group_name_H-M   'P 1'
#
loop_
_entity.id
_entity.type
_entity.pdbx_description
1 polymer ?
#
loop_
_entity_poly.entity_id
_entity_poly.type
_entity_poly.pdbx_seq_one_letter_code
_entity_poly.pdbx_strand_id
1 'polypeptide(L)'
;MFGVVLFVLTLLVPQPAKPVALPDTPQGKHLQAYINGFNTGDEKKYLAMMDVHMEPGLLKRRSAEERAKLFQRLRGDFGTFKVSKVLKASAEEIRLAIPDKEGTQATFLFNFEPAAPFRIAGMGVEIDKGER
;
A
#
# COMPACT_ATOMS: atom_id res chain seq x y z
N MET A 1 31.83 48.95 20.34
CA MET A 1 30.52 48.29 20.14
C MET A 1 30.74 47.22 19.06
N PHE A 2 30.80 45.95 19.43
CA PHE A 2 30.91 44.83 18.48
C PHE A 2 29.53 44.21 18.33
N GLY A 3 28.94 44.32 17.13
CA GLY A 3 27.67 43.69 16.79
C GLY A 3 27.88 42.23 16.42
N VAL A 4 27.25 41.31 17.16
CA VAL A 4 27.18 39.89 16.82
C VAL A 4 26.07 39.72 15.79
N VAL A 5 26.42 39.32 14.56
CA VAL A 5 25.47 38.88 13.54
C VAL A 5 25.25 37.39 13.72
N LEU A 6 24.07 37.02 14.22
CA LEU A 6 23.66 35.63 14.39
C LEU A 6 23.08 35.12 13.05
N PHE A 7 23.86 34.31 12.33
CA PHE A 7 23.37 33.55 11.18
C PHE A 7 22.54 32.35 11.66
N VAL A 8 21.22 32.42 11.51
CA VAL A 8 20.34 31.27 11.72
C VAL A 8 20.37 30.43 10.44
N LEU A 9 21.13 29.33 10.47
CA LEU A 9 21.06 28.28 9.45
C LEU A 9 19.69 27.58 9.61
N THR A 10 18.72 27.91 8.77
CA THR A 10 17.49 27.11 8.63
C THR A 10 17.84 25.79 7.95
N LEU A 11 18.06 24.75 8.75
CA LEU A 11 18.07 23.36 8.26
C LEU A 11 16.68 23.07 7.68
N LEU A 12 16.61 22.89 6.36
CA LEU A 12 15.40 22.43 5.69
C LEU A 12 15.21 20.96 6.08
N VAL A 13 14.51 20.71 7.19
CA VAL A 13 14.14 19.34 7.59
C VAL A 13 13.20 18.80 6.52
N PRO A 14 13.54 17.71 5.80
CA PRO A 14 12.62 17.11 4.86
C PRO A 14 11.37 16.66 5.62
N GLN A 15 10.27 17.38 5.41
CA GLN A 15 9.01 17.07 6.06
C GLN A 15 8.52 15.74 5.47
N PRO A 16 8.22 14.72 6.30
CA PRO A 16 7.66 13.48 5.79
C PRO A 16 6.38 13.81 5.03
N ALA A 17 6.28 13.36 3.78
CA ALA A 17 5.11 13.59 2.95
C ALA A 17 3.86 13.11 3.70
N LYS A 18 2.81 13.95 3.72
CA LYS A 18 1.53 13.58 4.34
C LYS A 18 1.03 12.27 3.71
N PRO A 19 0.58 11.29 4.51
CA PRO A 19 0.01 10.06 3.97
C PRO A 19 -1.12 10.38 3.00
N VAL A 20 -1.10 9.76 1.83
CA VAL A 20 -2.20 9.88 0.86
C VAL A 20 -3.44 9.23 1.48
N ALA A 21 -4.50 10.01 1.61
CA ALA A 21 -5.77 9.51 2.13
C ALA A 21 -6.44 8.61 1.09
N LEU A 22 -6.85 7.41 1.52
CA LEU A 22 -7.70 6.53 0.72
C LEU A 22 -9.16 7.02 0.75
N PRO A 23 -9.99 6.67 -0.25
CA PRO A 23 -11.39 7.04 -0.26
C PRO A 23 -12.13 6.51 0.98
N ASP A 24 -12.95 7.34 1.63
CA ASP A 24 -13.80 6.92 2.75
C ASP A 24 -15.03 6.15 2.24
N THR A 25 -14.79 4.89 1.86
CA THR A 25 -15.76 3.94 1.32
C THR A 25 -15.53 2.57 1.96
N PRO A 26 -16.50 1.63 1.93
CA PRO A 26 -16.26 0.27 2.40
C PRO A 26 -15.02 -0.39 1.77
N GLN A 27 -14.86 -0.25 0.46
CA GLN A 27 -13.71 -0.72 -0.32
C GLN A 27 -12.40 -0.08 0.16
N GLY A 28 -12.41 1.24 0.35
CA GLY A 28 -11.27 1.99 0.88
C GLY A 28 -10.86 1.53 2.29
N LYS A 29 -11.82 1.12 3.13
CA LYS A 29 -11.54 0.54 4.46
C LYS A 29 -10.88 -0.83 4.38
N HIS A 30 -11.31 -1.70 3.46
CA HIS A 30 -10.61 -2.96 3.19
C HIS A 30 -9.18 -2.72 2.72
N LEU A 31 -8.97 -1.75 1.83
CA LEU A 31 -7.65 -1.42 1.32
C LEU A 31 -6.75 -0.78 2.38
N GLN A 32 -7.31 0.08 3.24
CA GLN A 32 -6.59 0.63 4.38
C GLN A 32 -6.14 -0.47 5.35
N ALA A 33 -7.03 -1.44 5.64
CA ALA A 33 -6.68 -2.60 6.46
C ALA A 33 -5.57 -3.44 5.81
N TYR A 34 -5.63 -3.63 4.49
CA TYR A 34 -4.59 -4.33 3.73
C TYR A 34 -3.22 -3.66 3.88
N ILE A 35 -3.15 -2.35 3.63
CA ILE A 35 -1.90 -1.57 3.76
C ILE A 35 -1.40 -1.57 5.20
N ASN A 36 -2.28 -1.37 6.18
CA ASN A 36 -1.92 -1.39 7.60
C ASN A 36 -1.37 -2.75 8.02
N GLY A 37 -2.07 -3.83 7.66
CA GLY A 37 -1.66 -5.21 7.95
C GLY A 37 -0.29 -5.53 7.35
N PHE A 38 -0.07 -5.18 6.09
CA PHE A 38 1.23 -5.37 5.42
C PHE A 38 2.34 -4.55 6.09
N ASN A 39 2.08 -3.28 6.40
CA ASN A 39 3.06 -2.37 6.99
C ASN A 39 3.42 -2.69 8.45
N THR A 40 2.70 -3.59 9.12
CA THR A 40 3.16 -4.13 10.42
C THR A 40 4.48 -4.88 10.30
N GLY A 41 4.80 -5.44 9.13
CA GLY A 41 5.95 -6.32 8.94
C GLY A 41 5.79 -7.70 9.59
N ASP A 42 4.65 -7.99 10.21
CA ASP A 42 4.35 -9.25 10.88
C ASP A 42 3.50 -10.14 9.96
N GLU A 43 4.09 -11.25 9.50
CA GLU A 43 3.44 -12.18 8.58
C GLU A 43 2.14 -12.76 9.15
N LYS A 44 2.07 -13.05 10.46
CA LYS A 44 0.86 -13.61 11.07
C LYS A 44 -0.27 -12.59 11.07
N LYS A 45 0.03 -11.33 11.38
CA LYS A 45 -0.95 -10.23 11.31
C LYS A 45 -1.39 -9.96 9.88
N TYR A 46 -0.48 -10.04 8.92
CA TYR A 46 -0.81 -9.93 7.50
C TYR A 46 -1.77 -11.04 7.05
N LEU A 47 -1.47 -12.30 7.35
CA LEU A 47 -2.33 -13.43 6.99
C LEU A 47 -3.72 -13.33 7.66
N ALA A 48 -3.77 -13.00 8.96
CA ALA A 48 -5.03 -12.80 9.67
C ALA A 48 -5.88 -11.66 9.07
N MET A 49 -5.24 -10.57 8.65
CA MET A 49 -5.93 -9.49 7.94
C MET A 49 -6.50 -9.98 6.60
N MET A 50 -5.73 -10.77 5.83
CA MET A 50 -6.22 -11.31 4.56
C MET A 50 -7.48 -12.16 4.77
N ASP A 51 -7.50 -12.99 5.82
CA ASP A 51 -8.64 -13.87 6.12
C ASP A 51 -9.94 -13.09 6.44
N VAL A 52 -9.83 -11.84 6.90
CA VAL A 52 -10.98 -10.97 7.20
C VAL A 52 -11.42 -10.15 5.99
N HIS A 53 -10.45 -9.61 5.25
CA HIS A 53 -10.69 -8.56 4.25
C HIS A 53 -10.66 -9.03 2.79
N MET A 54 -10.24 -10.26 2.51
CA MET A 54 -10.27 -10.84 1.16
C MET A 54 -11.47 -11.75 0.95
N GLU A 55 -11.92 -11.82 -0.29
CA GLU A 55 -12.96 -12.73 -0.73
C GLU A 55 -12.52 -14.20 -0.50
N PRO A 56 -13.38 -15.06 0.07
CA PRO A 56 -12.98 -16.43 0.42
C PRO A 56 -12.50 -17.28 -0.77
N GLY A 57 -13.09 -17.11 -1.95
CA GLY A 57 -12.67 -17.74 -3.20
C GLY A 57 -11.26 -17.33 -3.63
N LEU A 58 -10.87 -16.06 -3.43
CA LEU A 58 -9.51 -15.58 -3.66
C LEU A 58 -8.51 -16.28 -2.73
N LEU A 59 -8.87 -16.48 -1.46
CA LEU A 59 -8.04 -17.19 -0.48
C LEU A 59 -7.86 -18.68 -0.83
N LYS A 60 -8.81 -19.30 -1.53
CA LYS A 60 -8.68 -20.69 -2.00
C LYS A 60 -7.70 -20.83 -3.17
N ARG A 61 -7.41 -19.75 -3.91
CA ARG A 61 -6.48 -19.79 -5.05
C ARG A 61 -5.01 -19.86 -4.62
N ARG A 62 -4.70 -19.44 -3.39
CA ARG A 62 -3.34 -19.49 -2.82
C ARG A 62 -3.43 -19.93 -1.37
N SER A 63 -2.77 -21.03 -1.05
CA SER A 63 -2.59 -21.50 0.33
C SER A 63 -1.99 -20.41 1.23
N ALA A 64 -2.15 -20.55 2.55
CA ALA A 64 -1.53 -19.63 3.51
C ALA A 64 -0.01 -19.53 3.33
N GLU A 65 0.66 -20.63 3.01
CA GLU A 65 2.11 -20.67 2.75
C GLU A 65 2.48 -19.89 1.48
N GLU A 66 1.71 -20.01 0.40
CA GLU A 66 1.95 -19.22 -0.82
C GLU A 66 1.69 -17.72 -0.58
N ARG A 67 0.69 -17.39 0.24
CA ARG A 67 0.43 -16.01 0.68
C ARG A 67 1.56 -15.45 1.54
N ALA A 68 2.15 -16.26 2.42
CA ALA A 68 3.33 -15.91 3.20
C ALA A 68 4.56 -15.67 2.31
N LYS A 69 4.83 -16.57 1.35
CA LYS A 69 5.90 -16.38 0.35
C LYS A 69 5.71 -15.09 -0.45
N LEU A 70 4.48 -14.79 -0.86
CA LEU A 70 4.16 -13.52 -1.51
C LEU A 70 4.41 -12.31 -0.60
N PHE A 71 4.03 -12.39 0.66
CA PHE A 71 4.31 -11.35 1.65
C PHE A 71 5.81 -11.06 1.75
N GLN A 72 6.63 -12.11 1.93
CA GLN A 72 8.08 -11.96 2.01
C GLN A 72 8.68 -11.34 0.74
N ARG A 73 8.20 -11.76 -0.44
CA ARG A 73 8.61 -11.16 -1.71
C ARG A 73 8.26 -9.67 -1.78
N LEU A 74 6.99 -9.32 -1.54
CA LEU A 74 6.53 -7.93 -1.57
C LEU A 74 7.26 -7.07 -0.54
N ARG A 75 7.59 -7.62 0.64
CA ARG A 75 8.42 -6.95 1.65
C ARG A 75 9.84 -6.73 1.15
N GLY A 76 10.42 -7.69 0.44
CA GLY A 76 11.75 -7.57 -0.18
C GLY A 76 11.80 -6.49 -1.28
N ASP A 77 10.72 -6.36 -2.05
CA ASP A 77 10.61 -5.44 -3.18
C ASP A 77 10.26 -4.01 -2.71
N PHE A 78 9.23 -3.86 -1.88
CA PHE A 78 8.66 -2.56 -1.50
C PHE A 78 9.09 -2.09 -0.12
N GLY A 79 9.61 -2.97 0.74
CA GLY A 79 9.68 -2.69 2.17
C GLY A 79 8.27 -2.47 2.71
N THR A 80 7.92 -1.22 3.00
CA THR A 80 6.56 -0.83 3.41
C THR A 80 5.83 -0.17 2.26
N PHE A 81 4.53 -0.44 2.10
CA PHE A 81 3.71 0.32 1.17
C PHE A 81 3.57 1.78 1.60
N LYS A 82 4.08 2.67 0.77
CA LYS A 82 3.90 4.11 0.85
C LYS A 82 3.05 4.53 -0.35
N VAL A 83 1.75 4.70 -0.15
CA VAL A 83 0.87 5.13 -1.25
C VAL A 83 1.29 6.53 -1.70
N SER A 84 1.77 6.66 -2.94
CA SER A 84 2.16 7.94 -3.52
C SER A 84 0.99 8.65 -4.19
N LYS A 85 0.01 7.89 -4.71
CA LYS A 85 -1.19 8.44 -5.36
C LYS A 85 -2.34 7.44 -5.42
N VAL A 86 -3.57 7.92 -5.31
CA VAL A 86 -4.77 7.18 -5.75
C VAL A 86 -4.99 7.50 -7.22
N LEU A 87 -4.81 6.50 -8.10
CA LEU A 87 -4.92 6.65 -9.55
C LEU A 87 -6.36 6.54 -10.04
N LYS A 88 -7.14 5.64 -9.43
CA LYS A 88 -8.56 5.45 -9.70
C LYS A 88 -9.27 4.99 -8.43
N ALA A 89 -10.50 5.43 -8.23
CA ALA A 89 -11.38 4.94 -7.18
C ALA A 89 -12.81 4.85 -7.70
N SER A 90 -13.41 3.67 -7.57
CA SER A 90 -14.79 3.37 -7.96
C SER A 90 -15.34 2.26 -7.06
N ALA A 91 -16.60 1.89 -7.23
CA ALA A 91 -17.21 0.79 -6.46
C ALA A 91 -16.59 -0.58 -6.78
N GLU A 92 -16.08 -0.77 -8.01
CA GLU A 92 -15.57 -2.05 -8.50
C GLU A 92 -14.05 -2.18 -8.35
N GLU A 93 -13.33 -1.07 -8.54
CA GLU A 93 -11.86 -1.05 -8.49
C GLU A 93 -11.28 0.19 -7.81
N ILE A 94 -10.12 0.00 -7.17
CA ILE A 94 -9.23 1.06 -6.71
C ILE A 94 -7.83 0.76 -7.27
N ARG A 95 -7.19 1.78 -7.85
CA ARG A 95 -5.80 1.71 -8.32
C ARG A 95 -4.93 2.66 -7.53
N LEU A 96 -3.82 2.14 -7.02
CA LEU A 96 -2.85 2.90 -6.24
C LEU A 96 -1.49 2.93 -6.93
N ALA A 97 -0.86 4.09 -6.91
CA ALA A 97 0.55 4.22 -7.21
C ALA A 97 1.32 3.97 -5.90
N ILE A 98 2.18 2.96 -5.88
CA ILE A 98 3.06 2.63 -4.76
C ILE A 98 4.48 2.42 -5.31
N PRO A 99 5.46 3.30 -5.00
CA PRO A 99 6.85 3.07 -5.37
C PRO A 99 7.44 1.91 -4.57
N ASP A 100 8.34 1.17 -5.21
CA ASP A 100 9.19 0.19 -4.53
C ASP A 100 10.28 0.86 -3.69
N LYS A 101 11.15 0.07 -3.07
CA LYS A 101 12.24 0.59 -2.23
C LYS A 101 13.29 1.39 -3.03
N GLU A 102 13.38 1.18 -4.33
CA GLU A 102 14.31 1.87 -5.25
C GLU A 102 13.66 3.14 -5.84
N GLY A 103 12.37 3.36 -5.58
CA GLY A 103 11.60 4.49 -6.10
C GLY A 103 10.92 4.20 -7.44
N THR A 104 11.02 2.98 -7.98
CA THR A 104 10.33 2.59 -9.21
C THR A 104 8.83 2.53 -8.94
N GLN A 105 8.05 3.22 -9.76
CA GLN A 105 6.61 3.29 -9.58
C GLN A 105 5.96 1.95 -9.97
N ALA A 106 5.18 1.38 -9.05
CA ALA A 106 4.25 0.30 -9.38
C ALA A 106 2.80 0.77 -9.24
N THR A 107 1.94 0.24 -10.09
CA THR A 107 0.48 0.38 -10.02
C THR A 107 -0.10 -0.88 -9.42
N PHE A 108 -0.72 -0.75 -8.26
CA PHE A 108 -1.50 -1.81 -7.63
C PHE A 108 -2.96 -1.66 -8.02
N LEU A 109 -3.53 -2.73 -8.58
CA LEU A 109 -4.94 -2.85 -8.91
C LEU A 109 -5.63 -3.68 -7.84
N PHE A 110 -6.71 -3.17 -7.25
CA PHE A 110 -7.57 -3.90 -6.34
C PHE A 110 -9.00 -3.93 -6.89
N ASN A 111 -9.55 -5.13 -7.03
CA ASN A 111 -10.95 -5.35 -7.39
C ASN A 111 -11.75 -5.78 -6.16
N PHE A 112 -13.02 -5.43 -6.11
CA PHE A 112 -13.89 -5.69 -4.96
C PHE A 112 -15.08 -6.59 -5.32
N GLU A 113 -15.64 -7.28 -4.34
CA GLU A 113 -16.92 -7.97 -4.51
C GLU A 113 -18.01 -6.98 -4.97
N PRO A 114 -18.94 -7.37 -5.86
CA PRO A 114 -19.97 -6.46 -6.37
C PRO A 114 -21.07 -6.13 -5.36
N ALA A 115 -21.11 -6.87 -4.25
CA ALA A 115 -22.08 -6.71 -3.17
C ALA A 115 -21.36 -6.70 -1.82
N ALA A 116 -22.06 -6.21 -0.80
CA ALA A 116 -21.57 -6.23 0.56
C ALA A 116 -21.13 -7.67 0.96
N PRO A 117 -19.99 -7.83 1.66
CA PRO A 117 -19.23 -6.79 2.34
C PRO A 117 -18.22 -6.00 1.49
N PHE A 118 -18.16 -6.19 0.17
CA PHE A 118 -17.21 -5.51 -0.73
C PHE A 118 -15.74 -5.84 -0.40
N ARG A 119 -15.44 -7.10 -0.05
CA ARG A 119 -14.06 -7.55 0.20
C ARG A 119 -13.22 -7.47 -1.06
N ILE A 120 -11.90 -7.52 -0.87
CA ILE A 120 -10.94 -7.58 -1.99
C ILE A 120 -11.10 -8.92 -2.71
N ALA A 121 -11.57 -8.88 -3.95
CA ALA A 121 -11.79 -10.04 -4.81
C ALA A 121 -10.63 -10.30 -5.78
N GLY A 122 -9.71 -9.33 -5.94
CA GLY A 122 -8.52 -9.51 -6.75
C GLY A 122 -7.46 -8.46 -6.47
N MET A 123 -6.20 -8.82 -6.72
CA MET A 123 -5.06 -7.93 -6.63
C MET A 123 -4.10 -8.18 -7.80
N GLY A 124 -3.71 -7.11 -8.48
CA GLY A 124 -2.69 -7.10 -9.53
C GLY A 124 -1.61 -6.06 -9.23
N VAL A 125 -0.39 -6.29 -9.75
CA VAL A 125 0.72 -5.34 -9.66
C VAL A 125 1.32 -5.20 -11.04
N GLU A 126 1.34 -3.97 -11.55
CA GLU A 126 1.99 -3.57 -12.79
C GLU A 126 3.18 -2.69 -12.42
N ILE A 127 4.38 -3.09 -12.81
CA ILE A 127 5.58 -2.28 -12.59
C ILE A 127 5.79 -1.46 -13.86
N ASP A 128 5.84 -0.14 -13.74
CA ASP A 128 6.33 0.70 -14.83
C ASP A 128 7.82 0.39 -15.00
N LYS A 129 8.12 -0.51 -15.95
CA LYS A 129 9.48 -0.68 -16.43
C LYS A 129 9.80 0.60 -17.19
N GLY A 130 10.35 1.59 -16.50
CA GLY A 130 11.01 2.69 -17.18
C GLY A 130 11.95 2.09 -18.23
N GLU A 131 11.76 2.44 -19.50
CA GLU A 131 12.72 2.12 -20.55
C GLU A 131 14.09 2.58 -20.04
N ARG A 132 14.95 1.62 -19.71
CA ARG A 132 16.36 1.86 -19.41
C ARG A 132 17.15 1.75 -20.71
#